data_AF-A0A4R6ZEZ7-F1
#
_entry.id   AF-A0A4R6ZEZ7-F1
#
_cell.length_a   1.000
_cell.length_b   1.000
_cell.length_c   1.000
_cell.angle_alpha   90.00
_cell.angle_beta   90.00
_cell.angle_gamma   90.00
#
_symmetry.space_group_name_H-M   'P 1'
#
loop_
_entity.id
_entity.type
_entity.pdbx_description
1 polymer ?
#
loop_
_entity_poly.entity_id
_entity_poly.type
_entity_poly.pdbx_seq_one_letter_code
_entity_poly.pdbx_strand_id
1 'polypeptide(L)' 'MYFKYFFISGTVGAILIFIIQAINFLKKVAIQGGLMNGDTYPGLFDTGLMTVPIIFFCTSFIFLLLYIYKDLKIK' A
#
# COMPACT_ATOMS: atom_id res chain seq x y z
N MET A 1 -10.04 -6.74 -19.53
CA MET A 1 -10.75 -5.76 -18.68
C MET A 1 -10.31 -5.90 -17.22
N TYR A 2 -10.50 -7.05 -16.57
CA TYR A 2 -10.02 -7.30 -15.20
C TYR A 2 -8.50 -7.11 -14.98
N PHE A 3 -7.67 -7.51 -15.95
CA PHE A 3 -6.22 -7.29 -15.88
C PHE A 3 -5.81 -5.80 -15.78
N LYS A 4 -6.55 -4.90 -16.44
CA LYS A 4 -6.31 -3.45 -16.33
C LYS A 4 -6.61 -2.94 -14.91
N TYR A 5 -7.68 -3.44 -14.29
CA TYR A 5 -8.03 -3.11 -12.91
C TYR A 5 -7.07 -3.71 -11.89
N PHE A 6 -6.58 -4.93 -12.12
CA PHE A 6 -5.47 -5.53 -11.35
C PHE A 6 -4.25 -4.61 -11.36
N PHE A 7 -3.79 -4.21 -12.55
CA PHE A 7 -2.60 -3.39 -12.70
C PHE A 7 -2.75 -2.00 -12.06
N ILE A 8 -3.91 -1.35 -12.27
CA ILE A 8 -4.19 -0.03 -11.67
C ILE A 8 -4.27 -0.13 -10.14
N SER A 9 -5.05 -1.06 -9.59
CA SER A 9 -5.20 -1.21 -8.13
C SER A 9 -3.89 -1.60 -7.44
N GLY A 10 -3.10 -2.49 -8.06
CA GLY A 10 -1.78 -2.87 -7.56
C GLY A 10 -0.79 -1.70 -7.59
N THR A 11 -0.79 -0.92 -8.68
CA THR A 11 0.05 0.28 -8.79
C THR A 11 -0.34 1.34 -7.77
N VAL A 12 -1.64 1.59 -7.57
CA VAL A 12 -2.13 2.52 -6.55
C VAL A 12 -1.73 2.06 -5.14
N GLY A 13 -1.86 0.76 -4.83
CA GLY A 13 -1.39 0.19 -3.57
C GLY A 13 0.11 0.38 -3.36
N ALA A 14 0.93 0.17 -4.39
CA ALA A 14 2.37 0.35 -4.34
C ALA A 14 2.77 1.83 -4.13
N ILE A 15 2.11 2.76 -4.82
CA ILE A 15 2.32 4.20 -4.64
C ILE A 15 1.98 4.62 -3.22
N LEU A 16 0.88 4.12 -2.65
CA LEU A 16 0.48 4.39 -1.28
C LEU A 16 1.55 3.90 -0.27
N ILE A 17 2.10 2.70 -0.45
CA ILE A 17 3.23 2.21 0.36
C ILE A 17 4.44 3.15 0.23
N PHE A 18 4.76 3.56 -1.00
CA PHE A 18 5.90 4.43 -1.24
C PHE A 18 5.77 5.78 -0.52
N ILE A 19 4.59 6.42 -0.62
CA ILE A 19 4.30 7.69 0.06
C ILE A 19 4.42 7.52 1.58
N ILE A 20 3.83 6.45 2.11
CA ILE A 20 3.88 6.11 3.53
C ILE A 20 5.35 5.96 4.01
N GLN A 21 6.16 5.22 3.26
CA GLN A 21 7.58 5.03 3.57
C GLN A 21 8.39 6.32 3.45
N ALA A 22 8.09 7.16 2.46
CA ALA A 22 8.73 8.47 2.27
C ALA A 22 8.43 9.42 3.44
N ILE A 23 7.17 9.48 3.91
CA ILE A 23 6.79 10.25 5.10
C ILE A 23 7.57 9.74 6.32
N ASN A 24 7.70 8.42 6.46
CA ASN A 24 8.43 7.83 7.56
C ASN A 24 9.93 8.14 7.52
N PHE A 25 10.52 8.14 6.32
CA PHE A 25 11.91 8.52 6.13
C PHE A 25 12.13 9.99 6.48
N LEU A 26 11.31 10.90 5.95
CA LEU A 26 11.36 12.33 6.27
C LEU A 26 11.24 12.57 7.79
N LYS A 27 10.34 11.84 8.46
CA LYS A 27 10.19 11.90 9.93
C LYS A 27 11.46 11.46 10.66
N LYS A 28 12.06 10.33 10.27
CA LYS A 28 13.32 9.85 10.87
C LYS A 28 14.44 10.88 10.70
N VAL A 29 14.55 11.48 9.52
CA VAL A 29 15.53 12.54 9.25
C VAL A 29 15.27 13.77 10.12
N ALA A 30 14.01 14.19 10.28
CA ALA A 30 13.65 15.33 11.12
C ALA A 30 13.96 15.08 12.61
N ILE A 31 13.73 13.87 13.12
CA ILE A 31 14.07 13.50 14.50
C ILE A 31 15.59 13.47 14.69
N GLN A 32 16.33 12.82 13.78
CA GLN A 32 17.80 12.77 13.84
C GLN A 32 18.45 14.15 13.69
N GLY A 33 17.82 15.05 12.92
CA GLY A 33 18.26 16.43 12.75
C GLY A 33 17.90 17.37 13.90
N GLY A 34 17.25 16.88 14.97
CA GLY A 34 16.84 17.70 16.11
C GLY A 34 15.69 18.67 15.81
N LEU A 35 15.01 18.52 14.66
CA LEU A 35 13.84 19.32 14.26
C LEU A 35 12.55 18.86 14.94
N MET A 36 12.49 17.61 15.42
CA MET A 36 11.36 17.04 16.16
C MET A 36 11.83 16.21 17.36
N ASN A 37 11.15 16.36 18.50
CA ASN A 37 11.35 15.48 19.65
C ASN A 37 10.86 14.06 19.33
N GLY A 38 11.71 13.07 19.60
CA GLY A 38 11.50 11.66 19.20
C GLY A 38 10.50 10.87 20.06
N ASP A 39 9.94 11.47 21.11
CA ASP A 39 9.15 10.73 22.08
C ASP A 39 7.69 10.54 21.65
N THR A 40 7.31 9.25 21.60
CA THR A 40 5.94 8.73 21.49
C THR A 40 5.18 9.04 20.19
N TYR A 41 5.84 9.01 19.04
CA TYR A 41 5.10 8.93 17.78
C TYR A 41 4.76 7.47 17.42
N PRO A 42 3.47 7.09 17.37
CA PRO A 42 3.07 5.73 17.02
C PRO A 42 3.63 5.35 15.65
N GLY A 43 4.12 4.11 15.52
CA GLY A 43 4.62 3.58 14.27
C GLY A 43 3.55 3.56 13.19
N LEU A 44 3.95 3.36 11.93
CA LEU A 44 2.99 3.23 10.82
C LEU A 44 1.99 2.09 10.99
N PHE A 45 2.41 1.03 11.67
CA PHE A 45 1.55 -0.09 12.04
C PHE A 45 0.52 0.33 13.11
N ASP A 46 0.89 1.24 14.00
CA ASP A 46 0.03 1.71 15.10
C ASP A 46 -0.99 2.77 14.65
N THR A 47 -0.68 3.52 13.59
CA THR A 47 -1.56 4.59 13.06
C THR A 47 -2.62 4.09 12.09
N GLY A 48 -2.65 2.79 11.77
CA GLY A 48 -3.63 2.20 10.85
C GLY A 48 -3.50 2.65 9.38
N LEU A 49 -2.52 3.51 9.05
CA LEU A 49 -2.27 3.99 7.69
C LEU A 49 -1.93 2.84 6.73
N MET A 50 -1.34 1.75 7.24
CA MET A 50 -0.98 0.59 6.44
C MET A 50 -2.19 -0.22 5.96
N THR A 51 -3.35 -0.09 6.63
CA THR A 51 -4.58 -0.81 6.29
C THR A 51 -5.06 -0.46 4.87
N VAL A 52 -4.91 0.79 4.45
CA VAL A 52 -5.38 1.27 3.14
C VAL A 52 -4.62 0.59 1.98
N PRO A 53 -3.28 0.61 1.92
CA PRO A 53 -2.54 -0.13 0.89
C PRO A 53 -2.86 -1.63 0.90
N ILE A 54 -3.00 -2.26 2.08
CA ILE A 54 -3.34 -3.68 2.19
C ILE A 54 -4.67 -3.99 1.50
N ILE A 55 -5.71 -3.17 1.73
CA ILE A 55 -7.00 -3.32 1.06
C ILE A 55 -6.85 -3.21 -0.47
N PHE A 56 -6.06 -2.27 -0.97
CA PHE A 56 -5.79 -2.13 -2.41
C PHE A 56 -5.07 -3.36 -2.98
N PHE A 57 -4.11 -3.94 -2.25
CA PHE A 57 -3.45 -5.19 -2.64
C PHE A 57 -4.43 -6.36 -2.67
N CYS A 58 -5.23 -6.55 -1.62
CA CYS A 58 -6.26 -7.59 -1.60
C CYS A 58 -7.24 -7.44 -2.77
N THR A 59 -7.70 -6.22 -3.06
CA THR A 59 -8.60 -5.94 -4.17
C THR A 59 -7.92 -6.21 -5.53
N SER A 60 -6.63 -5.91 -5.65
CA SER A 60 -5.84 -6.26 -6.83
C SER A 60 -5.82 -7.78 -7.05
N PHE A 61 -5.54 -8.57 -6.01
CA PHE A 61 -5.57 -10.03 -6.09
C PHE A 61 -6.95 -10.57 -6.49
N ILE A 62 -8.06 -9.97 -6.05
CA ILE A 62 -9.41 -10.33 -6.49
C ILE A 62 -9.57 -10.12 -8.01
N PHE A 63 -9.10 -8.99 -8.54
CA PHE A 63 -9.12 -8.75 -9.99
C PHE A 63 -8.21 -9.69 -10.77
N LEU A 64 -7.08 -10.10 -10.19
CA LEU A 64 -6.20 -11.11 -10.78
C LEU A 64 -6.89 -12.48 -10.83
N LEU A 65 -7.52 -12.90 -9.73
CA LEU A 65 -8.33 -14.12 -9.67
C LEU A 65 -9.45 -14.09 -10.70
N LEU A 66 -10.24 -13.02 -10.78
CA LEU A 66 -11.30 -12.87 -11.78
C LEU A 66 -10.76 -12.90 -13.22
N TYR A 67 -9.57 -12.36 -13.45
CA TYR A 67 -8.90 -12.46 -14.74
C TYR A 67 -8.53 -13.89 -15.08
N ILE A 68 -7.90 -14.61 -14.14
CA ILE A 68 -7.53 -16.02 -14.31
C ILE A 68 -8.78 -16.87 -14.52
N TYR A 69 -9.80 -16.78 -13.66
CA TYR A 69 -11.05 -17.53 -13.78
C TYR A 69 -11.82 -17.26 -15.08
N LYS A 70 -11.73 -16.03 -15.62
CA LYS A 70 -12.30 -15.72 -16.93
C LYS A 70 -11.57 -16.46 -18.07
N ASP A 71 -10.25 -16.58 -17.97
CA ASP A 71 -9.42 -17.33 -18.92
C ASP A 71 -9.61 -18.85 -18.75
N LEU A 72 -9.75 -19.27 -17.48
CA LEU A 72 -10.09 -20.61 -17.01
C LEU A 72 -11.59 -20.88 -17.12
N LYS A 73 -12.21 -20.43 -18.24
CA LYS A 73 -13.55 -20.88 -18.63
C LYS A 73 -13.60 -22.39 -18.43
N ILE A 74 -14.36 -22.80 -17.43
CA ILE A 74 -14.83 -24.14 -17.14
C ILE A 74 -15.15 -24.78 -18.50
N LYS A 75 -14.30 -25.70 -18.92
CA LYS A 75 -14.58 -26.62 -20.02
C LYS A 75 -15.30 -27.82 -19.44
#